data_AF-A0A8J7CUZ9-F1
#
_entry.id   AF-A0A8J7CUZ9-F1
#
_cell.length_a   1.000
_cell.length_b   1.000
_cell.length_c   1.000
_cell.angle_alpha   90.00
_cell.angle_beta   90.00
_cell.angle_gamma   90.00
#
_symmetry.space_group_name_H-M   'P 1'
#
loop_
_entity.id
_entity.type
_entity.pdbx_description
1 polymer ?
#
loop_
_entity_poly.entity_id
_entity_poly.type
_entity_poly.pdbx_seq_one_letter_code
_entity_poly.pdbx_strand_id
1 'polypeptide(L)'
;MASRQKAKRKPFKFISAILSNSRSLYLPKLVNFIQLCVNKISQCFKFLKKYLIKHKTSVVVLLVLLLCSVFTFAAILPGNHIFEGNIIAQEITFTYNGQQPKLFIQNIRGIKQIENEGIQTLTFTGNFQSQSLPQLNNLDSLKIQLKDRKSRWIITPANPNVTSTIALNNLRLEPETKVNGLSYDFQRQQLAFDLQPKPNSNPNTLELYLGEEPLKVILEGYKLPDLKLSNQFDEQAPLEFIVNPNNKELLLKIQQNTNIYLTLNKPPKADIQQWFRGKIETKDVKFLYVDRNANNSREDLYTSAIVEGKIIMAGQEQEIKQNQFLMGENLDKPLNIQLIRHLQIIPNKGIEARFSGKTQQIQIGLDEDFPVSKIQGSWLDGVLPRDAIIALFSFGAATVANLLAWLFSNTSNSGSNNSNQP
;
A
#
# COMPACT_ATOMS: atom_id res chain seq x y z
N MET A 1 -70.10 -15.80 -67.66
CA MET A 1 -69.72 -16.73 -66.57
C MET A 1 -68.22 -16.62 -66.33
N ALA A 2 -67.85 -16.46 -65.07
CA ALA A 2 -66.50 -16.14 -64.61
C ALA A 2 -65.52 -17.31 -64.75
N SER A 3 -64.24 -17.02 -64.99
CA SER A 3 -63.18 -17.60 -64.16
C SER A 3 -61.91 -16.74 -64.18
N ARG A 4 -61.38 -16.54 -62.96
CA ARG A 4 -60.07 -16.00 -62.61
C ARG A 4 -59.04 -17.12 -62.59
N GLN A 5 -57.80 -16.84 -63.02
CA GLN A 5 -56.55 -17.41 -62.46
C GLN A 5 -55.44 -16.34 -62.62
N LYS A 6 -54.98 -15.68 -61.56
CA LYS A 6 -53.88 -16.00 -60.61
C LYS A 6 -52.46 -16.03 -61.21
N ALA A 7 -51.79 -14.88 -61.06
CA ALA A 7 -50.48 -14.61 -60.43
C ALA A 7 -49.22 -15.45 -60.76
N LYS A 8 -48.11 -14.74 -61.09
CA LYS A 8 -46.77 -14.95 -60.50
C LYS A 8 -45.92 -13.66 -60.55
N ARG A 9 -45.29 -13.33 -59.41
CA ARG A 9 -44.41 -12.19 -59.10
C ARG A 9 -43.11 -12.17 -59.91
N LYS A 10 -42.50 -10.98 -60.11
CA LYS A 10 -41.07 -10.70 -59.85
C LYS A 10 -40.85 -9.22 -59.45
N PRO A 11 -40.38 -8.90 -58.23
CA PRO A 11 -39.99 -7.57 -57.81
C PRO A 11 -38.45 -7.48 -57.71
N PHE A 12 -37.71 -7.19 -58.79
CA PHE A 12 -36.24 -7.08 -58.69
C PHE A 12 -35.55 -6.24 -59.79
N LYS A 13 -36.27 -5.33 -60.46
CA LYS A 13 -35.66 -4.46 -61.50
C LYS A 13 -35.70 -2.96 -61.22
N PHE A 14 -36.33 -2.50 -60.14
CA PHE A 14 -36.47 -1.07 -59.86
C PHE A 14 -35.37 -0.51 -58.94
N ILE A 15 -34.74 -1.34 -58.09
CA ILE A 15 -33.69 -0.89 -57.17
C ILE A 15 -32.32 -0.76 -57.87
N SER A 16 -32.05 -1.55 -58.91
CA SER A 16 -30.79 -1.44 -59.67
C SER A 16 -30.72 -0.21 -60.58
N ALA A 17 -31.86 0.35 -61.00
CA ALA A 17 -31.92 1.53 -61.86
C ALA A 17 -31.73 2.86 -61.10
N ILE A 18 -32.08 2.91 -59.80
CA ILE A 18 -31.88 4.10 -58.96
C ILE A 18 -30.44 4.15 -58.40
N LEU A 19 -29.80 2.99 -58.23
CA LEU A 19 -28.39 2.89 -57.81
C LEU A 19 -27.36 3.08 -58.95
N SER A 20 -27.75 2.93 -60.22
CA SER A 20 -26.86 3.16 -61.37
C SER A 20 -26.83 4.62 -61.83
N ASN A 21 -27.92 5.38 -61.68
CA ASN A 21 -27.99 6.79 -62.08
C ASN A 21 -27.44 7.78 -61.04
N SER A 22 -27.34 7.41 -59.76
CA SER A 22 -26.67 8.24 -58.75
C SER A 22 -25.14 8.04 -58.71
N ARG A 23 -24.64 6.89 -59.18
CA ARG A 23 -23.19 6.65 -59.33
C ARG A 23 -22.58 7.50 -60.45
N SER A 24 -23.22 7.65 -61.61
CA SER A 24 -22.61 8.34 -62.77
C SER A 24 -22.55 9.88 -62.64
N LEU A 25 -23.42 10.50 -61.84
CA LEU A 25 -23.48 11.97 -61.68
C LEU A 25 -22.64 12.51 -60.52
N TYR A 26 -22.35 11.69 -59.50
CA TYR A 26 -21.59 12.11 -58.31
C TYR A 26 -20.15 11.59 -58.28
N LEU A 27 -19.83 10.45 -58.93
CA LEU A 27 -18.45 9.96 -59.07
C LEU A 27 -17.50 10.97 -59.71
N PRO A 28 -17.80 11.62 -60.85
CA PRO A 28 -16.86 12.57 -61.45
C PRO A 28 -16.66 13.83 -60.60
N LYS A 29 -17.68 14.26 -59.84
CA LYS A 29 -17.55 15.38 -58.89
C LYS A 29 -16.70 15.01 -57.67
N LEU A 30 -16.87 13.80 -57.14
CA LEU A 30 -16.09 13.28 -56.01
C LEU A 30 -14.62 13.02 -56.40
N VAL A 31 -14.38 12.48 -57.59
CA VAL A 31 -13.03 12.30 -58.16
C VAL A 31 -12.35 13.66 -58.36
N ASN A 32 -13.05 14.65 -58.93
CA ASN A 32 -12.52 16.01 -59.07
C ASN A 32 -12.24 16.68 -57.71
N PHE A 33 -13.09 16.48 -56.69
CA PHE A 33 -12.86 16.98 -55.34
C PHE A 33 -11.63 16.34 -54.68
N ILE A 34 -11.51 15.01 -54.77
CA ILE A 34 -10.33 14.29 -54.28
C ILE A 34 -9.07 14.75 -55.02
N GLN A 35 -9.14 14.94 -56.34
CA GLN A 35 -8.01 15.40 -57.14
C GLN A 35 -7.62 16.84 -56.82
N LEU A 36 -8.58 17.72 -56.50
CA LEU A 36 -8.32 19.06 -55.97
C LEU A 36 -7.69 19.01 -54.58
N CYS A 37 -8.16 18.15 -53.68
CA CYS A 37 -7.55 17.93 -52.36
C CYS A 37 -6.12 17.39 -52.48
N VAL A 38 -5.89 16.36 -53.31
CA VAL A 38 -4.57 15.79 -53.57
C VAL A 38 -3.65 16.83 -54.21
N ASN A 39 -4.13 17.65 -55.14
CA ASN A 39 -3.35 18.74 -55.72
C ASN A 39 -3.02 19.84 -54.70
N LYS A 40 -3.95 20.23 -53.83
CA LYS A 40 -3.68 21.17 -52.74
C LYS A 40 -2.67 20.61 -51.74
N ILE A 41 -2.80 19.33 -51.36
CA ILE A 41 -1.85 18.64 -50.48
C ILE A 41 -0.48 18.56 -51.16
N SER A 42 -0.41 18.17 -52.43
CA SER A 42 0.83 18.10 -53.22
C SER A 42 1.49 19.48 -53.40
N GLN A 43 0.71 20.53 -53.62
CA GLN A 43 1.21 21.92 -53.64
C GLN A 43 1.73 22.34 -52.27
N CYS A 44 1.04 22.00 -51.18
CA CYS A 44 1.49 22.26 -49.82
C CYS A 44 2.80 21.51 -49.53
N PHE A 45 2.93 20.24 -49.92
CA PHE A 45 4.17 19.47 -49.83
C PHE A 45 5.30 20.05 -50.69
N LYS A 46 5.02 20.51 -51.91
CA LYS A 46 6.03 21.17 -52.77
C LYS A 46 6.49 22.50 -52.17
N PHE A 47 5.57 23.26 -51.57
CA PHE A 47 5.89 24.50 -50.87
C PHE A 47 6.71 24.23 -49.61
N LEU A 48 6.30 23.27 -48.79
CA LEU A 48 7.02 22.81 -47.59
C LEU A 48 8.42 22.31 -47.97
N LYS A 49 8.54 21.51 -49.04
CA LYS A 49 9.83 21.03 -49.56
C LYS A 49 10.73 22.18 -50.03
N LYS A 50 10.20 23.13 -50.80
CA LYS A 50 10.95 24.32 -51.23
C LYS A 50 11.38 25.19 -50.04
N TYR A 51 10.52 25.36 -49.05
CA TYR A 51 10.80 26.08 -47.82
C TYR A 51 11.89 25.38 -46.99
N LEU A 52 11.78 24.05 -46.81
CA LEU A 52 12.78 23.20 -46.14
C LEU A 52 14.13 23.22 -46.84
N ILE A 53 14.15 23.26 -48.18
CA ILE A 53 15.40 23.38 -48.96
C ILE A 53 16.00 24.78 -48.78
N LYS A 54 15.18 25.84 -48.86
CA LYS A 54 15.62 27.24 -48.75
C LYS A 54 16.12 27.60 -47.35
N HIS A 55 15.51 27.03 -46.31
CA HIS A 55 15.81 27.33 -44.90
C HIS A 55 16.39 26.12 -44.17
N LYS A 56 17.06 25.20 -44.89
CA LYS A 56 17.57 23.92 -44.36
C LYS A 56 18.32 24.09 -43.04
N THR A 57 19.23 25.05 -42.97
CA THR A 57 20.03 25.33 -41.77
C THR A 57 19.15 25.80 -40.62
N SER A 58 18.25 26.75 -40.84
CA SER A 58 17.34 27.25 -39.79
C SER A 58 16.41 26.16 -39.25
N VAL A 59 15.95 25.24 -40.12
CA VAL A 59 15.12 24.11 -39.69
C VAL A 59 15.92 23.10 -38.87
N VAL A 60 17.16 22.79 -39.26
CA VAL A 60 18.05 21.94 -38.46
C VAL A 60 18.32 22.57 -37.10
N VAL A 61 18.62 23.87 -37.06
CA VAL A 61 18.85 24.62 -35.82
C VAL A 61 17.62 24.56 -34.90
N LEU A 62 16.42 24.79 -35.44
CA LEU A 62 15.16 24.65 -34.70
C LEU A 62 14.93 23.24 -34.17
N LEU A 63 15.26 22.21 -34.95
CA LEU A 63 15.10 20.82 -34.52
C LEU A 63 16.08 20.46 -33.39
N VAL A 64 17.32 20.94 -33.46
CA VAL A 64 18.30 20.75 -32.38
C VAL A 64 17.87 21.49 -31.11
N LEU A 65 17.36 22.72 -31.22
CA LEU A 65 16.79 23.45 -30.08
C LEU A 65 15.58 22.74 -29.48
N LEU A 66 14.72 22.15 -30.32
CA LEU A 66 13.57 21.36 -29.88
C LEU A 66 14.02 20.09 -29.15
N LEU A 67 15.02 19.37 -29.65
CA LEU A 67 15.60 18.22 -28.96
C LEU A 67 16.20 18.62 -27.60
N CYS A 68 16.98 19.70 -27.54
CA CYS A 68 17.53 20.21 -26.28
C CYS A 68 16.40 20.56 -25.30
N SER A 69 15.35 21.21 -25.79
CA SER A 69 14.16 21.53 -24.98
C SER A 69 13.50 20.27 -24.42
N VAL A 70 13.27 19.25 -25.26
CA VAL A 70 12.70 17.97 -24.83
C VAL A 70 13.55 17.31 -23.75
N PHE A 71 14.88 17.30 -23.89
CA PHE A 71 15.78 16.77 -22.85
C PHE A 71 15.71 17.57 -21.55
N THR A 72 15.68 18.90 -21.61
CA THR A 72 15.52 19.73 -20.41
C THR A 72 14.17 19.50 -19.73
N PHE A 73 13.08 19.35 -20.50
CA PHE A 73 11.77 19.00 -19.94
C PHE A 73 11.79 17.61 -19.30
N ALA A 74 12.37 16.61 -19.95
CA ALA A 74 12.50 15.26 -19.41
C ALA A 74 13.28 15.22 -18.09
N ALA A 75 14.22 16.14 -17.90
CA ALA A 75 15.00 16.26 -16.67
C ALA A 75 14.27 16.93 -15.50
N ILE A 76 13.19 17.66 -15.77
CA ILE A 76 12.40 18.34 -14.74
C ILE A 76 11.15 17.52 -14.40
N LEU A 77 10.67 16.70 -15.34
CA LEU A 77 9.51 15.85 -15.12
C LEU A 77 9.78 14.82 -14.01
N PRO A 78 8.90 14.71 -12.99
CA PRO A 78 9.03 13.69 -11.95
C PRO A 78 8.98 12.29 -12.54
N GLY A 79 9.94 11.44 -12.14
CA GLY A 79 10.00 10.03 -12.50
C GLY A 79 9.58 9.15 -11.34
N ASN A 80 9.06 7.95 -11.61
CA ASN A 80 8.80 6.96 -10.56
C ASN A 80 10.11 6.28 -10.17
N HIS A 81 10.53 6.43 -8.91
CA HIS A 81 11.79 5.91 -8.40
C HIS A 81 11.56 4.87 -7.31
N ILE A 82 12.49 3.93 -7.21
CA ILE A 82 12.58 3.05 -6.04
C ILE A 82 13.15 3.87 -4.89
N PHE A 83 12.53 3.77 -3.73
CA PHE A 83 13.08 4.28 -2.48
C PHE A 83 13.28 3.14 -1.49
N GLU A 84 14.22 3.36 -0.58
CA GLU A 84 14.50 2.49 0.56
C GLU A 84 14.50 3.32 1.84
N GLY A 85 13.88 2.81 2.89
CA GLY A 85 13.81 3.48 4.18
C GLY A 85 14.17 2.54 5.32
N ASN A 86 14.75 3.11 6.37
CA ASN A 86 14.92 2.48 7.67
C ASN A 86 14.37 3.42 8.74
N ILE A 87 13.27 3.05 9.39
CA ILE A 87 12.58 3.89 10.38
C ILE A 87 12.40 3.10 11.66
N ILE A 88 12.63 3.77 12.79
CA ILE A 88 12.19 3.32 14.10
C ILE A 88 10.94 4.11 14.45
N ALA A 89 9.85 3.39 14.72
CA ALA A 89 8.56 3.97 15.09
C ALA A 89 7.99 3.29 16.34
N GLN A 90 7.22 4.02 17.13
CA GLN A 90 6.50 3.48 18.28
C GLN A 90 5.35 2.57 17.85
N GLU A 91 4.74 2.89 16.70
CA GLU A 91 3.60 2.18 16.14
C GLU A 91 3.73 2.06 14.62
N ILE A 92 3.37 0.89 14.08
CA ILE A 92 3.32 0.63 12.64
C ILE A 92 1.97 0.00 12.29
N THR A 93 1.34 0.53 11.25
CA THR A 93 0.15 -0.05 10.63
C THR A 93 0.45 -0.40 9.18
N PHE A 94 -0.01 -1.56 8.71
CA PHE A 94 0.10 -1.95 7.30
C PHE A 94 -0.95 -2.98 6.91
N THR A 95 -1.24 -3.08 5.62
CA THR A 95 -2.06 -4.17 5.06
C THR A 95 -1.16 -5.16 4.33
N TYR A 96 -1.26 -6.44 4.67
CA TYR A 96 -0.55 -7.50 3.96
C TYR A 96 -1.11 -7.65 2.54
N ASN A 97 -0.27 -7.51 1.52
CA ASN A 97 -0.66 -7.48 0.11
C ASN A 97 -0.19 -8.71 -0.69
N GLY A 98 0.36 -9.72 -0.01
CA GLY A 98 0.80 -10.95 -0.66
C GLY A 98 -0.37 -11.88 -1.02
N GLN A 99 -0.14 -12.75 -2.00
CA GLN A 99 -1.18 -13.64 -2.57
C GLN A 99 -1.40 -14.93 -1.77
N GLN A 100 -0.49 -15.27 -0.86
CA GLN A 100 -0.53 -16.51 -0.08
C GLN A 100 -0.38 -16.25 1.42
N PRO A 101 -0.84 -17.16 2.29
CA PRO A 101 -0.68 -17.03 3.73
C PRO A 101 0.80 -16.99 4.13
N LYS A 102 1.20 -15.96 4.88
CA LYS A 102 2.60 -15.72 5.24
C LYS A 102 2.83 -15.79 6.74
N LEU A 103 3.83 -16.54 7.17
CA LEU A 103 4.32 -16.50 8.55
C LEU A 103 4.83 -15.08 8.85
N PHE A 104 4.27 -14.46 9.90
CA PHE A 104 4.56 -13.09 10.30
C PHE A 104 5.30 -13.01 11.63
N ILE A 105 4.73 -13.58 12.70
CA ILE A 105 5.38 -13.67 14.02
C ILE A 105 5.66 -15.13 14.33
N GLN A 106 6.77 -15.40 15.02
CA GLN A 106 7.13 -16.74 15.44
C GLN A 106 7.99 -16.76 16.72
N ASN A 107 7.95 -17.90 17.41
CA ASN A 107 8.87 -18.27 18.49
C ASN A 107 9.01 -17.22 19.61
N ILE A 108 7.92 -16.57 20.00
CA ILE A 108 7.91 -15.70 21.19
C ILE A 108 7.72 -16.61 22.40
N ARG A 109 8.74 -16.73 23.24
CA ARG A 109 8.75 -17.59 24.44
C ARG A 109 8.70 -16.76 25.71
N GLY A 110 8.26 -17.39 26.80
CA GLY A 110 8.24 -16.76 28.12
C GLY A 110 7.16 -15.69 28.22
N ILE A 111 6.00 -15.95 27.61
CA ILE A 111 4.82 -15.09 27.68
C ILE A 111 4.21 -15.24 29.07
N LYS A 112 4.22 -14.18 29.86
CA LYS A 112 3.62 -14.15 31.20
C LYS A 112 2.10 -14.12 31.13
N GLN A 113 1.59 -13.38 30.17
CA GLN A 113 0.16 -13.17 29.95
C GLN A 113 -0.08 -13.02 28.46
N ILE A 114 -1.08 -13.75 27.97
CA ILE A 114 -1.68 -13.50 26.66
C ILE A 114 -3.11 -13.04 26.88
N GLU A 115 -3.47 -11.94 26.25
CA GLU A 115 -4.81 -11.38 26.25
C GLU A 115 -5.28 -11.22 24.80
N ASN A 116 -6.54 -11.55 24.59
CA ASN A 116 -7.18 -11.47 23.29
C ASN A 116 -8.56 -10.87 23.47
N GLU A 117 -8.85 -9.83 22.71
CA GLU A 117 -10.12 -9.11 22.74
C GLU A 117 -10.74 -9.16 21.34
N GLY A 118 -12.00 -9.56 21.27
CA GLY A 118 -12.73 -9.71 20.01
C GLY A 118 -13.61 -10.95 19.97
N ILE A 119 -14.34 -11.09 18.86
CA ILE A 119 -15.24 -12.22 18.65
C ILE A 119 -14.42 -13.45 18.25
N GLN A 120 -14.29 -14.40 19.17
CA GLN A 120 -13.49 -15.61 19.02
C GLN A 120 -14.20 -16.81 19.66
N THR A 121 -13.98 -18.00 19.09
CA THR A 121 -14.30 -19.27 19.76
C THR A 121 -13.00 -19.95 20.15
N LEU A 122 -12.97 -20.50 21.35
CA LEU A 122 -11.84 -21.24 21.90
C LEU A 122 -12.35 -22.52 22.58
N THR A 123 -11.49 -23.54 22.61
CA THR A 123 -11.80 -24.82 23.25
C THR A 123 -10.59 -25.25 24.06
N PHE A 124 -10.82 -25.48 25.35
CA PHE A 124 -9.84 -26.11 26.24
C PHE A 124 -10.23 -27.56 26.48
N THR A 125 -9.25 -28.43 26.61
CA THR A 125 -9.44 -29.81 27.07
C THR A 125 -8.51 -30.08 28.24
N GLY A 126 -8.96 -30.82 29.24
CA GLY A 126 -8.19 -31.07 30.46
C GLY A 126 -9.03 -31.01 31.72
N ASN A 127 -8.35 -30.88 32.86
CA ASN A 127 -9.00 -30.84 34.17
C ASN A 127 -9.24 -29.39 34.59
N PHE A 128 -10.49 -29.04 34.88
CA PHE A 128 -10.89 -27.69 35.27
C PHE A 128 -11.11 -27.57 36.77
N GLN A 129 -10.83 -26.38 37.30
CA GLN A 129 -11.10 -26.00 38.68
C GLN A 129 -11.65 -24.57 38.72
N SER A 130 -12.91 -24.42 39.11
CA SER A 130 -13.58 -23.14 39.29
C SER A 130 -14.35 -23.14 40.61
N GLN A 131 -14.20 -22.05 41.36
CA GLN A 131 -14.96 -21.80 42.57
C GLN A 131 -16.31 -21.15 42.27
N SER A 132 -16.34 -20.24 41.28
CA SER A 132 -17.54 -19.49 40.89
C SER A 132 -18.51 -20.30 40.04
N LEU A 133 -18.02 -21.28 39.29
CA LEU A 133 -18.85 -22.18 38.48
C LEU A 133 -18.39 -23.65 38.63
N PRO A 134 -18.72 -24.32 39.76
CA PRO A 134 -18.25 -25.68 40.05
C PRO A 134 -18.64 -26.74 39.03
N GLN A 135 -19.67 -26.50 38.20
CA GLN A 135 -20.06 -27.37 37.10
C GLN A 135 -18.91 -27.61 36.11
N LEU A 136 -17.98 -26.65 35.98
CA LEU A 136 -16.78 -26.79 35.16
C LEU A 136 -15.89 -27.94 35.61
N ASN A 137 -15.85 -28.23 36.91
CA ASN A 137 -14.91 -29.18 37.52
C ASN A 137 -15.15 -30.63 37.08
N ASN A 138 -16.31 -30.90 36.49
CA ASN A 138 -16.72 -32.22 36.01
C ASN A 138 -16.61 -32.36 34.48
N LEU A 139 -16.05 -31.36 33.79
CA LEU A 139 -15.86 -31.38 32.35
C LEU A 139 -14.45 -31.84 31.99
N ASP A 140 -14.32 -32.54 30.86
CA ASP A 140 -13.02 -32.83 30.24
C ASP A 140 -12.70 -31.86 29.08
N SER A 141 -13.70 -31.10 28.63
CA SER A 141 -13.61 -30.15 27.53
C SER A 141 -14.57 -28.98 27.76
N LEU A 142 -14.11 -27.77 27.46
CA LEU A 142 -14.87 -26.54 27.59
C LEU A 142 -14.75 -25.71 26.32
N LYS A 143 -15.87 -25.56 25.61
CA LYS A 143 -16.00 -24.62 24.49
C LYS A 143 -16.51 -23.28 25.01
N ILE A 144 -15.85 -22.21 24.61
CA ILE A 144 -16.19 -20.84 24.99
C ILE A 144 -16.36 -20.01 23.72
N GLN A 145 -17.40 -19.18 23.70
CA GLN A 145 -17.68 -18.22 22.63
C GLN A 145 -17.65 -16.80 23.20
N LEU A 146 -16.76 -15.95 22.69
CA LEU A 146 -16.78 -14.52 22.98
C LEU A 146 -17.87 -13.83 22.15
N LYS A 147 -18.73 -13.04 22.80
CA LYS A 147 -19.99 -12.55 22.22
C LYS A 147 -19.83 -11.34 21.31
N ASP A 148 -18.93 -10.44 21.67
CA ASP A 148 -18.81 -9.12 21.05
C ASP A 148 -17.35 -8.66 20.94
N ARG A 149 -17.16 -7.43 20.45
CA ARG A 149 -15.82 -6.87 20.19
C ARG A 149 -15.06 -6.48 21.45
N LYS A 150 -15.73 -6.33 22.59
CA LYS A 150 -15.13 -5.99 23.89
C LYS A 150 -14.94 -7.23 24.76
N SER A 151 -15.57 -8.35 24.40
CA SER A 151 -15.32 -9.65 25.00
C SER A 151 -13.83 -9.98 24.93
N ARG A 152 -13.30 -10.55 26.01
CA ARG A 152 -11.88 -10.92 26.07
C ARG A 152 -11.64 -12.18 26.88
N TRP A 153 -10.52 -12.82 26.58
CA TRP A 153 -9.95 -13.86 27.42
C TRP A 153 -8.50 -13.54 27.76
N ILE A 154 -8.08 -13.94 28.96
CA ILE A 154 -6.72 -13.75 29.48
C ILE A 154 -6.22 -15.11 29.96
N ILE A 155 -5.04 -15.53 29.52
CA ILE A 155 -4.36 -16.74 30.00
C ILE A 155 -3.05 -16.35 30.67
N THR A 156 -2.85 -16.87 31.87
CA THR A 156 -1.62 -16.73 32.68
C THR A 156 -1.28 -18.07 33.34
N PRO A 157 -0.03 -18.30 33.76
CA PRO A 157 0.28 -19.40 34.67
C PRO A 157 -0.54 -19.27 35.96
N ALA A 158 -1.13 -20.36 36.44
CA ALA A 158 -1.90 -20.35 37.68
C ALA A 158 -1.05 -19.98 38.90
N ASN A 159 0.24 -20.34 38.89
CA ASN A 159 1.21 -19.89 39.87
C ASN A 159 2.10 -18.79 39.28
N PRO A 160 1.95 -17.52 39.72
CA PRO A 160 2.69 -16.39 39.15
C PRO A 160 4.20 -16.42 39.46
N ASN A 161 4.64 -17.26 40.40
CA ASN A 161 6.05 -17.38 40.79
C ASN A 161 6.85 -18.34 39.91
N VAL A 162 6.18 -19.12 39.05
CA VAL A 162 6.83 -20.06 38.13
C VAL A 162 7.19 -19.34 36.83
N THR A 163 8.33 -19.68 36.24
CA THR A 163 8.70 -19.15 34.92
C THR A 163 7.75 -19.70 33.88
N SER A 164 6.92 -18.84 33.29
CA SER A 164 5.96 -19.24 32.25
C SER A 164 6.63 -19.95 31.08
N THR A 165 6.09 -21.11 30.70
CA THR A 165 6.45 -21.83 29.47
C THR A 165 5.53 -21.51 28.29
N ILE A 166 4.53 -20.64 28.48
CA ILE A 166 3.63 -20.20 27.41
C ILE A 166 4.44 -19.55 26.29
N ALA A 167 4.12 -19.92 25.05
CA ALA A 167 4.77 -19.41 23.86
C ALA A 167 3.78 -19.18 22.70
N LEU A 168 4.10 -18.20 21.85
CA LEU A 168 3.53 -18.07 20.52
C LEU A 168 4.47 -18.78 19.56
N ASN A 169 3.97 -19.87 18.97
CA ASN A 169 4.72 -20.65 18.01
C ASN A 169 4.73 -19.93 16.66
N ASN A 170 3.54 -19.65 16.11
CA ASN A 170 3.37 -19.02 14.81
C ASN A 170 2.15 -18.11 14.77
N LEU A 171 2.28 -16.98 14.08
CA LEU A 171 1.15 -16.18 13.57
C LEU A 171 1.30 -16.07 12.06
N ARG A 172 0.28 -16.52 11.32
CA ARG A 172 0.26 -16.38 9.85
C ARG A 172 -0.80 -15.38 9.43
N LEU A 173 -0.40 -14.48 8.53
CA LEU A 173 -1.26 -13.49 7.91
C LEU A 173 -1.87 -14.04 6.61
N GLU A 174 -3.18 -13.96 6.50
CA GLU A 174 -3.93 -14.21 5.26
C GLU A 174 -3.91 -12.94 4.38
N PRO A 175 -3.96 -13.09 3.04
CA PRO A 175 -4.00 -11.98 2.10
C PRO A 175 -5.00 -10.88 2.48
N GLU A 176 -4.60 -9.62 2.31
CA GLU A 176 -5.39 -8.43 2.64
C GLU A 176 -5.72 -8.24 4.14
N THR A 177 -5.10 -9.01 5.03
CA THR A 177 -5.19 -8.73 6.47
C THR A 177 -4.47 -7.42 6.81
N LYS A 178 -5.17 -6.50 7.45
CA LYS A 178 -4.57 -5.30 8.02
C LYS A 178 -4.06 -5.57 9.43
N VAL A 179 -2.78 -5.30 9.64
CA VAL A 179 -2.15 -5.27 10.96
C VAL A 179 -2.18 -3.81 11.40
N ASN A 180 -2.99 -3.52 12.42
CA ASN A 180 -3.17 -2.17 12.94
C ASN A 180 -2.51 -2.06 14.31
N GLY A 181 -1.82 -0.95 14.57
CA GLY A 181 -1.28 -0.66 15.89
C GLY A 181 -0.19 -1.61 16.39
N LEU A 182 0.63 -2.18 15.50
CA LEU A 182 1.77 -3.00 15.92
C LEU A 182 2.75 -2.13 16.71
N SER A 183 2.91 -2.43 18.01
CA SER A 183 3.68 -1.62 18.95
C SER A 183 4.30 -2.49 20.05
N TYR A 184 5.35 -1.98 20.70
CA TYR A 184 5.96 -2.62 21.86
C TYR A 184 6.11 -1.61 23.01
N ASP A 185 5.42 -1.87 24.12
CA ASP A 185 5.53 -1.10 25.36
C ASP A 185 6.65 -1.70 26.23
N PHE A 186 7.74 -0.96 26.40
CA PHE A 186 8.89 -1.39 27.20
C PHE A 186 8.64 -1.38 28.71
N GLN A 187 7.73 -0.53 29.20
CA GLN A 187 7.39 -0.47 30.63
C GLN A 187 6.55 -1.69 31.01
N ARG A 188 5.58 -2.04 30.17
CA ARG A 188 4.72 -3.22 30.36
C ARG A 188 5.34 -4.50 29.83
N GLN A 189 6.43 -4.41 29.07
CA GLN A 189 7.06 -5.52 28.33
C GLN A 189 6.05 -6.23 27.42
N GLN A 190 5.23 -5.46 26.73
CA GLN A 190 4.05 -5.93 26.02
C GLN A 190 4.16 -5.66 24.52
N LEU A 191 4.02 -6.71 23.71
CA LEU A 191 3.77 -6.60 22.27
C LEU A 191 2.26 -6.53 22.05
N ALA A 192 1.79 -5.51 21.34
CA ALA A 192 0.38 -5.31 21.02
C ALA A 192 0.18 -5.16 19.52
N PHE A 193 -0.91 -5.72 19.00
CA PHE A 193 -1.35 -5.53 17.62
C PHE A 193 -2.82 -5.94 17.46
N ASP A 194 -3.50 -5.30 16.51
CA ASP A 194 -4.84 -5.65 16.07
C ASP A 194 -4.78 -6.27 14.68
N LEU A 195 -5.46 -7.39 14.51
CA LEU A 195 -5.62 -8.05 13.21
C LEU A 195 -7.01 -7.77 12.69
N GLN A 196 -7.10 -7.15 11.52
CA GLN A 196 -8.35 -6.88 10.81
C GLN A 196 -8.35 -7.68 9.50
N PRO A 197 -8.85 -8.92 9.51
CA PRO A 197 -8.93 -9.74 8.31
C PRO A 197 -9.92 -9.12 7.31
N LYS A 198 -9.75 -9.41 6.02
CA LYS A 198 -10.75 -9.06 5.02
C LYS A 198 -12.07 -9.80 5.33
N PRO A 199 -13.23 -9.13 5.31
CA PRO A 199 -14.50 -9.80 5.51
C PRO A 199 -14.68 -10.98 4.55
N ASN A 200 -15.20 -12.11 5.06
CA ASN A 200 -15.42 -13.35 4.30
C ASN A 200 -14.15 -13.98 3.69
N SER A 201 -12.97 -13.70 4.24
CA SER A 201 -11.71 -14.35 3.86
C SER A 201 -11.38 -15.54 4.78
N ASN A 202 -10.30 -16.24 4.45
CA ASN A 202 -9.75 -17.27 5.33
C ASN A 202 -9.31 -16.65 6.66
N PRO A 203 -9.40 -17.40 7.78
CA PRO A 203 -8.91 -16.93 9.07
C PRO A 203 -7.38 -16.80 9.08
N ASN A 204 -6.88 -15.74 9.71
CA ASN A 204 -5.50 -15.74 10.18
C ASN A 204 -5.32 -16.84 11.24
N THR A 205 -4.16 -17.49 11.27
CA THR A 205 -3.89 -18.56 12.24
C THR A 205 -2.88 -18.11 13.28
N LEU A 206 -3.26 -18.23 14.56
CA LEU A 206 -2.40 -18.00 15.71
C LEU A 206 -2.25 -19.31 16.47
N GLU A 207 -1.03 -19.85 16.45
CA GLU A 207 -0.64 -21.08 17.11
C GLU A 207 0.09 -20.76 18.42
N LEU A 208 -0.49 -21.21 19.52
CA LEU A 208 0.02 -21.01 20.87
C LEU A 208 0.38 -22.35 21.47
N TYR A 209 1.47 -22.35 22.23
CA TYR A 209 1.80 -23.41 23.17
C TYR A 209 1.45 -22.90 24.57
N LEU A 210 0.52 -23.61 25.21
CA LEU A 210 -0.09 -23.29 26.50
C LEU A 210 0.84 -23.59 27.70
N GLY A 211 1.99 -24.23 27.47
CA GLY A 211 2.93 -24.53 28.54
C GLY A 211 2.60 -25.80 29.33
N GLU A 212 3.51 -26.17 30.22
CA GLU A 212 3.38 -27.38 31.07
C GLU A 212 2.64 -27.11 32.37
N GLU A 213 2.62 -25.86 32.83
CA GLU A 213 1.97 -25.46 34.08
C GLU A 213 0.44 -25.44 33.97
N PRO A 214 -0.29 -25.62 35.09
CA PRO A 214 -1.70 -25.25 35.14
C PRO A 214 -1.89 -23.78 34.80
N LEU A 215 -2.96 -23.47 34.07
CA LEU A 215 -3.26 -22.14 33.57
C LEU A 215 -4.44 -21.53 34.30
N LYS A 216 -4.32 -20.26 34.68
CA LYS A 216 -5.45 -19.43 35.07
C LYS A 216 -6.02 -18.73 33.84
N VAL A 217 -7.31 -18.91 33.63
CA VAL A 217 -8.08 -18.32 32.53
C VAL A 217 -9.13 -17.37 33.11
N ILE A 218 -9.17 -16.16 32.58
CA ILE A 218 -10.21 -15.16 32.89
C ILE A 218 -10.99 -14.88 31.61
N LEU A 219 -12.32 -14.88 31.69
CA LEU A 219 -13.23 -14.60 30.59
C LEU A 219 -14.15 -13.43 30.91
N GLU A 220 -14.37 -12.55 29.94
CA GLU A 220 -15.35 -11.46 30.00
C GLU A 220 -16.20 -11.45 28.73
N GLY A 221 -17.52 -11.29 28.87
CA GLY A 221 -18.46 -11.26 27.75
C GLY A 221 -18.53 -12.57 26.96
N TYR A 222 -18.74 -13.70 27.63
CA TYR A 222 -18.64 -15.05 27.04
C TYR A 222 -19.96 -15.84 27.11
N LYS A 223 -20.10 -16.84 26.23
CA LYS A 223 -21.11 -17.91 26.32
C LYS A 223 -20.42 -19.26 26.45
N LEU A 224 -21.04 -20.15 27.22
CA LEU A 224 -20.60 -21.53 27.39
C LEU A 224 -21.67 -22.46 26.79
N PRO A 225 -21.66 -22.68 25.46
CA PRO A 225 -22.77 -23.35 24.75
C PRO A 225 -23.03 -24.79 25.23
N ASP A 226 -22.01 -25.47 25.74
CA ASP A 226 -22.11 -26.88 26.15
C ASP A 226 -22.57 -27.04 27.61
N LEU A 227 -22.73 -25.93 28.34
CA LEU A 227 -23.19 -25.92 29.72
C LEU A 227 -24.64 -25.47 29.81
N LYS A 228 -25.48 -26.30 30.43
CA LYS A 228 -26.84 -25.91 30.83
C LYS A 228 -26.76 -25.01 32.06
N LEU A 229 -26.45 -23.74 31.84
CA LEU A 229 -26.39 -22.73 32.89
C LEU A 229 -27.80 -22.40 33.39
N SER A 230 -27.94 -22.17 34.70
CA SER A 230 -29.20 -21.69 35.29
C SER A 230 -29.53 -20.29 34.76
N ASN A 231 -30.82 -19.94 34.67
CA ASN A 231 -31.29 -18.62 34.23
C ASN A 231 -30.79 -17.45 35.11
N GLN A 232 -30.22 -17.74 36.28
CA GLN A 232 -29.63 -16.75 37.20
C GLN A 232 -28.12 -16.52 36.98
N PHE A 233 -27.50 -17.25 36.06
CA PHE A 233 -26.07 -17.07 35.79
C PHE A 233 -25.83 -15.78 35.00
N ASP A 234 -25.11 -14.85 35.61
CA ASP A 234 -24.73 -13.61 34.95
C ASP A 234 -23.52 -13.84 34.02
N GLU A 235 -23.82 -14.05 32.74
CA GLU A 235 -22.80 -14.17 31.70
C GLU A 235 -22.05 -12.85 31.39
N GLN A 236 -22.35 -11.75 32.11
CA GLN A 236 -21.57 -10.50 32.06
C GLN A 236 -20.48 -10.43 33.14
N ALA A 237 -20.64 -11.17 34.25
CA ALA A 237 -19.63 -11.21 35.29
C ALA A 237 -18.35 -11.92 34.81
N PRO A 238 -17.15 -11.41 35.13
CA PRO A 238 -15.91 -12.08 34.81
C PRO A 238 -15.87 -13.50 35.40
N LEU A 239 -15.52 -14.49 34.58
CA LEU A 239 -15.37 -15.88 35.01
C LEU A 239 -13.90 -16.23 35.09
N GLU A 240 -13.49 -16.73 36.25
CA GLU A 240 -12.15 -17.23 36.50
C GLU A 240 -12.18 -18.74 36.75
N PHE A 241 -11.25 -19.45 36.13
CA PHE A 241 -11.00 -20.86 36.40
C PHE A 241 -9.54 -21.24 36.13
N ILE A 242 -9.11 -22.34 36.72
CA ILE A 242 -7.83 -22.98 36.43
C ILE A 242 -8.09 -24.18 35.52
N VAL A 243 -7.23 -24.39 34.53
CA VAL A 243 -7.23 -25.57 33.67
C VAL A 243 -5.83 -26.17 33.63
N ASN A 244 -5.73 -27.49 33.79
CA ASN A 244 -4.53 -28.24 33.41
C ASN A 244 -4.79 -28.89 32.05
N PRO A 245 -4.29 -28.30 30.95
CA PRO A 245 -4.70 -28.72 29.62
C PRO A 245 -4.08 -30.07 29.24
N ASN A 246 -4.90 -30.96 28.65
CA ASN A 246 -4.45 -32.23 28.06
C ASN A 246 -3.74 -31.99 26.73
N ASN A 247 -4.28 -31.08 25.91
CA ASN A 247 -3.61 -30.60 24.71
C ASN A 247 -2.91 -29.27 25.00
N LYS A 248 -1.58 -29.25 24.89
CA LYS A 248 -0.79 -28.03 25.12
C LYS A 248 -0.80 -27.09 23.92
N GLU A 249 -1.32 -27.49 22.77
CA GLU A 249 -1.42 -26.64 21.59
C GLU A 249 -2.82 -26.02 21.47
N LEU A 250 -2.85 -24.71 21.29
CA LEU A 250 -4.07 -23.95 21.01
C LEU A 250 -3.94 -23.26 19.65
N LEU A 251 -4.78 -23.67 18.71
CA LEU A 251 -4.90 -23.05 17.39
C LEU A 251 -6.11 -22.11 17.37
N LEU A 252 -5.84 -20.82 17.21
CA LEU A 252 -6.84 -19.78 17.08
C LEU A 252 -7.00 -19.39 15.62
N LYS A 253 -8.26 -19.35 15.17
CA LYS A 253 -8.66 -18.91 13.83
C LYS A 253 -9.31 -17.53 13.93
N ILE A 254 -8.63 -16.50 13.46
CA ILE A 254 -9.01 -15.10 13.59
C ILE A 254 -9.68 -14.64 12.29
N GLN A 255 -11.01 -14.55 12.31
CA GLN A 255 -11.84 -14.14 11.16
C GLN A 255 -12.40 -12.73 11.29
N GLN A 256 -12.35 -12.15 12.49
CA GLN A 256 -12.86 -10.83 12.79
C GLN A 256 -11.75 -9.99 13.40
N ASN A 257 -12.01 -8.68 13.53
CA ASN A 257 -11.11 -7.77 14.22
C ASN A 257 -10.80 -8.30 15.61
N THR A 258 -9.52 -8.38 15.96
CA THR A 258 -9.05 -9.02 17.19
C THR A 258 -7.78 -8.34 17.67
N ASN A 259 -7.84 -7.76 18.85
CA ASN A 259 -6.67 -7.21 19.53
C ASN A 259 -5.95 -8.34 20.27
N ILE A 260 -4.63 -8.37 20.14
CA ILE A 260 -3.76 -9.35 20.80
C ILE A 260 -2.71 -8.60 21.59
N TYR A 261 -2.57 -8.98 22.86
CA TYR A 261 -1.56 -8.44 23.76
C TYR A 261 -0.73 -9.59 24.34
N LEU A 262 0.59 -9.52 24.16
CA LEU A 262 1.55 -10.50 24.65
C LEU A 262 2.47 -9.82 25.66
N THR A 263 2.28 -10.08 26.94
CA THR A 263 3.13 -9.58 28.01
C THR A 263 4.21 -10.59 28.33
N LEU A 264 5.47 -10.16 28.32
CA LEU A 264 6.64 -11.03 28.48
C LEU A 264 7.19 -11.00 29.90
N ASN A 265 7.89 -12.06 30.29
CA ASN A 265 8.62 -12.10 31.57
C ASN A 265 9.86 -11.22 31.58
N LYS A 266 10.49 -11.03 30.42
CA LYS A 266 11.73 -10.28 30.23
C LYS A 266 11.67 -9.53 28.89
N PRO A 267 12.31 -8.35 28.79
CA PRO A 267 12.41 -7.64 27.53
C PRO A 267 13.21 -8.46 26.50
N PRO A 268 12.93 -8.30 25.19
CA PRO A 268 13.70 -8.94 24.14
C PRO A 268 15.17 -8.52 24.22
N LYS A 269 16.07 -9.49 24.09
CA LYS A 269 17.50 -9.21 23.93
C LYS A 269 17.80 -8.90 22.46
N ALA A 270 18.53 -7.82 22.21
CA ALA A 270 18.83 -7.31 20.87
C ALA A 270 19.47 -8.35 19.92
N ASP A 271 20.24 -9.30 20.46
CA ASP A 271 21.11 -10.14 19.63
C ASP A 271 20.52 -11.50 19.21
N ILE A 272 19.33 -11.91 19.73
CA ILE A 272 18.94 -13.33 19.72
C ILE A 272 17.51 -13.60 19.21
N GLN A 273 16.61 -12.61 19.09
CA GLN A 273 15.19 -12.89 18.83
C GLN A 273 14.64 -12.25 17.55
N GLN A 274 14.66 -13.02 16.45
CA GLN A 274 13.91 -12.69 15.24
C GLN A 274 12.46 -13.17 15.37
N TRP A 275 11.63 -12.37 16.05
CA TRP A 275 10.19 -12.64 16.17
C TRP A 275 9.46 -12.43 14.85
N PHE A 276 9.81 -11.37 14.12
CA PHE A 276 9.16 -11.05 12.85
C PHE A 276 9.86 -11.70 11.67
N ARG A 277 9.08 -12.32 10.78
CA ARG A 277 9.56 -12.80 9.49
C ARG A 277 9.47 -11.68 8.46
N GLY A 278 10.63 -11.32 7.91
CA GLY A 278 10.76 -10.27 6.91
C GLY A 278 10.18 -10.62 5.53
N LYS A 279 10.44 -9.74 4.56
CA LYS A 279 9.91 -9.78 3.19
C LYS A 279 8.38 -9.83 3.15
N ILE A 280 7.73 -8.90 3.84
CA ILE A 280 6.28 -8.76 3.90
C ILE A 280 5.85 -7.81 2.79
N GLU A 281 5.11 -8.32 1.81
CA GLU A 281 4.48 -7.48 0.80
C GLU A 281 3.37 -6.66 1.44
N THR A 282 3.40 -5.35 1.28
CA THR A 282 2.52 -4.42 1.99
C THR A 282 1.85 -3.42 1.06
N LYS A 283 0.76 -2.85 1.56
CA LYS A 283 0.18 -1.59 1.12
C LYS A 283 -0.30 -0.82 2.36
N ASP A 284 -0.63 0.45 2.17
CA ASP A 284 -1.21 1.32 3.21
C ASP A 284 -0.37 1.38 4.49
N VAL A 285 0.96 1.39 4.36
CA VAL A 285 1.87 1.47 5.50
C VAL A 285 1.82 2.86 6.10
N LYS A 286 1.66 2.93 7.43
CA LYS A 286 1.58 4.18 8.19
C LYS A 286 2.38 4.07 9.49
N PHE A 287 3.02 5.17 9.85
CA PHE A 287 3.80 5.33 11.08
C PHE A 287 3.18 6.43 11.95
N LEU A 288 1.91 6.25 12.32
CA LEU A 288 1.15 7.25 13.06
C LEU A 288 0.26 6.60 14.11
N TYR A 289 -0.01 7.36 15.15
CA TYR A 289 -1.05 7.16 16.14
C TYR A 289 -2.30 7.94 15.72
N VAL A 290 -3.48 7.41 16.03
CA VAL A 290 -4.76 8.10 15.83
C VAL A 290 -5.43 8.27 17.19
N ASP A 291 -5.51 9.51 17.66
CA ASP A 291 -6.42 9.85 18.76
C ASP A 291 -7.82 9.95 18.17
N ARG A 292 -8.65 8.94 18.45
CA ARG A 292 -9.99 8.86 17.87
C ARG A 292 -10.99 9.59 18.74
N ASN A 293 -11.68 10.56 18.15
CA ASN A 293 -12.81 11.17 18.81
C ASN A 293 -14.02 10.23 18.71
N ALA A 294 -14.55 9.79 19.85
CA ALA A 294 -15.64 8.83 19.93
C ALA A 294 -16.92 9.26 19.18
N ASN A 295 -17.11 10.56 18.95
CA ASN A 295 -18.33 11.12 18.39
C ASN A 295 -18.21 11.58 16.93
N ASN A 296 -17.00 11.85 16.45
CA ASN A 296 -16.80 12.39 15.10
C ASN A 296 -15.41 12.04 14.55
N SER A 297 -15.35 11.11 13.59
CA SER A 297 -14.08 10.70 12.95
C SER A 297 -13.41 11.80 12.12
N ARG A 298 -14.09 12.93 11.86
CA ARG A 298 -13.47 14.11 11.22
C ARG A 298 -12.61 14.92 12.18
N GLU A 299 -12.71 14.64 13.48
CA GLU A 299 -11.92 15.28 14.55
C GLU A 299 -10.83 14.33 15.07
N ASP A 300 -10.55 13.23 14.36
CA ASP A 300 -9.44 12.33 14.69
C ASP A 300 -8.11 13.08 14.54
N LEU A 301 -7.28 13.05 15.58
CA LEU A 301 -5.96 13.67 15.56
C LEU A 301 -4.92 12.62 15.15
N TYR A 302 -4.27 12.86 14.02
CA TYR A 302 -3.16 12.04 13.54
C TYR A 302 -1.85 12.58 14.11
N THR A 303 -1.09 11.74 14.80
CA THR A 303 0.22 12.08 15.35
C THR A 303 1.27 11.13 14.81
N SER A 304 2.40 11.63 14.34
CA SER A 304 3.49 10.75 13.89
C SER A 304 4.01 9.88 15.03
N ALA A 305 4.17 8.59 14.75
CA ALA A 305 4.78 7.62 15.65
C ALA A 305 6.28 7.42 15.37
N ILE A 306 6.86 8.19 14.42
CA ILE A 306 8.27 8.07 14.04
C ILE A 306 9.16 8.65 15.13
N VAL A 307 10.14 7.86 15.57
CA VAL A 307 11.18 8.29 16.52
C VAL A 307 12.40 8.81 15.76
N GLU A 308 12.87 8.05 14.78
CA GLU A 308 14.00 8.43 13.94
C GLU A 308 14.05 7.52 12.72
N GLY A 309 14.75 7.95 11.68
CA GLY A 309 14.99 7.11 10.51
C GLY A 309 15.73 7.82 9.39
N LYS A 310 15.89 7.09 8.30
CA LYS A 310 16.50 7.57 7.07
C LYS A 310 15.74 7.02 5.89
N ILE A 311 15.64 7.82 4.82
CA ILE A 311 15.08 7.39 3.55
C ILE A 311 15.96 7.85 2.41
N ILE A 312 16.10 6.98 1.41
CA ILE A 312 16.94 7.18 0.25
C ILE A 312 16.10 7.00 -1.01
N MET A 313 16.16 7.97 -1.92
CA MET A 313 15.54 7.90 -3.24
C MET A 313 16.35 8.72 -4.24
N ALA A 314 16.52 8.23 -5.47
CA ALA A 314 17.24 8.93 -6.55
C ALA A 314 18.65 9.45 -6.14
N GLY A 315 19.36 8.70 -5.29
CA GLY A 315 20.69 9.05 -4.79
C GLY A 315 20.70 10.22 -3.80
N GLN A 316 19.54 10.64 -3.30
CA GLN A 316 19.40 11.60 -2.20
C GLN A 316 19.02 10.83 -0.92
N GLU A 317 19.74 11.09 0.16
CA GLU A 317 19.44 10.59 1.50
C GLU A 317 18.85 11.73 2.34
N GLN A 318 17.80 11.42 3.09
CA GLN A 318 17.20 12.36 4.03
C GLN A 318 16.99 11.68 5.37
N GLU A 319 17.39 12.37 6.44
CA GLU A 319 17.09 11.94 7.80
C GLU A 319 15.67 12.36 8.17
N ILE A 320 14.97 11.45 8.86
CA ILE A 320 13.64 11.63 9.42
C ILE A 320 13.81 11.73 10.93
N LYS A 321 13.42 12.86 11.50
CA LYS A 321 13.51 13.14 12.93
C LYS A 321 12.21 12.74 13.63
N GLN A 322 12.29 12.73 14.96
CA GLN A 322 11.15 12.44 15.82
C GLN A 322 9.93 13.30 15.48
N ASN A 323 8.75 12.67 15.52
CA ASN A 323 7.45 13.27 15.27
C ASN A 323 7.27 13.86 13.85
N GLN A 324 8.18 13.58 12.92
CA GLN A 324 7.99 13.95 11.53
C GLN A 324 7.13 12.92 10.81
N PHE A 325 6.28 13.37 9.89
CA PHE A 325 5.50 12.54 9.00
C PHE A 325 6.31 12.18 7.76
N LEU A 326 6.04 10.98 7.23
CA LEU A 326 6.60 10.50 5.98
C LEU A 326 5.47 10.31 4.95
N MET A 327 5.48 11.11 3.91
CA MET A 327 4.39 11.22 2.93
C MET A 327 4.88 10.97 1.51
N GLY A 328 3.96 10.57 0.63
CA GLY A 328 4.23 10.41 -0.81
C GLY A 328 3.90 11.67 -1.62
N GLU A 329 3.77 11.47 -2.93
CA GLU A 329 3.35 12.50 -3.90
C GLU A 329 1.93 13.03 -3.67
N ASN A 330 1.02 12.19 -3.17
CA ASN A 330 -0.34 12.55 -2.84
C ASN A 330 -0.51 12.53 -1.31
N LEU A 331 -0.84 13.67 -0.71
CA LEU A 331 -0.99 13.82 0.74
C LEU A 331 -2.20 13.03 1.29
N ASP A 332 -3.23 12.82 0.48
CA ASP A 332 -4.42 12.03 0.86
C ASP A 332 -4.15 10.51 0.90
N LYS A 333 -2.95 10.07 0.47
CA LYS A 333 -2.58 8.66 0.38
C LYS A 333 -1.28 8.38 1.11
N PRO A 334 -1.17 7.24 1.82
CA PRO A 334 0.09 6.85 2.42
C PRO A 334 1.17 6.66 1.36
N LEU A 335 2.42 6.90 1.74
CA LEU A 335 3.57 6.59 0.90
C LEU A 335 3.47 5.12 0.43
N ASN A 336 3.69 4.89 -0.87
CA ASN A 336 3.53 3.57 -1.50
C ASN A 336 4.70 2.63 -1.13
N ILE A 337 4.71 2.19 0.12
CA ILE A 337 5.62 1.17 0.65
C ILE A 337 5.09 -0.21 0.29
N GLN A 338 5.82 -0.89 -0.60
CA GLN A 338 5.38 -2.15 -1.22
C GLN A 338 5.95 -3.38 -0.50
N LEU A 339 7.08 -3.22 0.20
CA LEU A 339 7.77 -4.32 0.85
C LEU A 339 8.40 -3.85 2.16
N ILE A 340 8.02 -4.48 3.27
CA ILE A 340 8.77 -4.43 4.52
C ILE A 340 9.76 -5.59 4.52
N ARG A 341 11.05 -5.27 4.33
CA ARG A 341 12.14 -6.24 4.26
C ARG A 341 12.45 -6.83 5.62
N HIS A 342 12.46 -6.01 6.66
CA HIS A 342 12.83 -6.41 8.03
C HIS A 342 11.99 -5.67 9.06
N LEU A 343 11.65 -6.36 10.15
CA LEU A 343 11.02 -5.80 11.34
C LEU A 343 11.75 -6.32 12.58
N GLN A 344 12.04 -5.44 13.53
CA GLN A 344 12.61 -5.83 14.82
C GLN A 344 12.26 -4.83 15.92
N ILE A 345 12.26 -5.30 17.17
CA ILE A 345 12.11 -4.42 18.32
C ILE A 345 13.47 -3.88 18.70
N ILE A 346 13.57 -2.56 18.79
CA ILE A 346 14.75 -1.84 19.26
C ILE A 346 14.49 -1.43 20.71
N PRO A 347 15.27 -1.97 21.68
CA PRO A 347 15.11 -1.67 23.10
C PRO A 347 14.99 -0.16 23.37
N ASN A 348 13.97 0.22 24.15
CA ASN A 348 13.68 1.59 24.58
C ASN A 348 13.42 2.60 23.44
N LYS A 349 13.21 2.15 22.20
CA LYS A 349 12.88 3.04 21.07
C LYS A 349 11.56 2.69 20.39
N GLY A 350 11.36 1.43 20.01
CA GLY A 350 10.16 1.00 19.29
C GLY A 350 10.45 -0.13 18.33
N ILE A 351 9.81 -0.10 17.16
CA ILE A 351 9.96 -1.09 16.09
C ILE A 351 10.74 -0.47 14.94
N GLU A 352 11.87 -1.07 14.59
CA GLU A 352 12.58 -0.77 13.35
C GLU A 352 11.91 -1.48 12.17
N ALA A 353 11.59 -0.73 11.13
CA ALA A 353 11.13 -1.22 9.84
C ALA A 353 12.09 -0.80 8.73
N ARG A 354 12.66 -1.78 8.05
CA ARG A 354 13.38 -1.58 6.78
C ARG A 354 12.45 -1.90 5.64
N PHE A 355 12.22 -0.96 4.76
CA PHE A 355 11.21 -1.08 3.73
C PHE A 355 11.66 -0.49 2.40
N SER A 356 10.94 -0.83 1.34
CA SER A 356 11.14 -0.26 0.01
C SER A 356 9.81 -0.10 -0.71
N GLY A 357 9.76 0.86 -1.63
CA GLY A 357 8.57 1.14 -2.42
C GLY A 357 8.90 1.93 -3.67
N LYS A 358 7.86 2.45 -4.31
CA LYS A 358 8.01 3.29 -5.51
C LYS A 358 7.11 4.52 -5.42
N THR A 359 7.67 5.69 -5.67
CA THR A 359 6.93 6.96 -5.76
C THR A 359 7.71 7.96 -6.62
N GLN A 360 7.05 9.03 -7.02
CA GLN A 360 7.68 10.16 -7.68
C GLN A 360 8.36 11.11 -6.70
N GLN A 361 7.79 11.23 -5.51
CA GLN A 361 8.19 12.21 -4.52
C GLN A 361 7.96 11.69 -3.11
N ILE A 362 8.91 11.98 -2.24
CA ILE A 362 8.79 11.78 -0.80
C ILE A 362 8.77 13.15 -0.13
N GLN A 363 7.87 13.32 0.84
CA GLN A 363 7.72 14.55 1.59
C GLN A 363 7.87 14.25 3.08
N ILE A 364 8.58 15.12 3.81
CA ILE A 364 8.82 15.01 5.24
C ILE A 364 8.46 16.34 5.90
N GLY A 365 7.65 16.28 6.96
CA GLY A 365 7.09 17.46 7.64
C GLY A 365 6.82 17.19 9.11
N LEU A 366 6.69 18.24 9.92
CA LEU A 366 6.13 18.12 11.28
C LEU A 366 4.60 18.04 11.26
N ASP A 367 4.00 18.38 10.12
CA ASP A 367 2.57 18.37 9.85
C ASP A 367 2.36 17.76 8.46
N GLU A 368 1.28 17.00 8.28
CA GLU A 368 0.92 16.40 6.99
C GLU A 368 0.55 17.46 5.95
N ASP A 369 -0.04 18.58 6.39
CA ASP A 369 -0.47 19.68 5.51
C ASP A 369 0.68 20.62 5.12
N PHE A 370 1.77 20.62 5.89
CA PHE A 370 2.90 21.53 5.71
C PHE A 370 4.25 20.79 5.66
N PRO A 371 4.53 20.01 4.59
CA PRO A 371 5.82 19.35 4.43
C PRO A 371 6.94 20.36 4.17
N VAL A 372 8.03 20.25 4.94
CA VAL A 372 9.18 21.18 4.87
C VAL A 372 10.34 20.65 4.05
N SER A 373 10.42 19.34 3.84
CA SER A 373 11.47 18.69 3.05
C SER A 373 10.88 17.79 1.98
N LYS A 374 11.51 17.78 0.80
CA LYS A 374 11.06 17.01 -0.37
C LYS A 374 12.25 16.33 -1.02
N ILE A 375 12.09 15.04 -1.32
CA ILE A 375 12.99 14.28 -2.18
C ILE A 375 12.21 13.99 -3.46
N GLN A 376 12.78 14.34 -4.61
CA GLN A 376 12.17 14.11 -5.91
C GLN A 376 13.26 13.73 -6.90
N GLY A 377 13.06 12.62 -7.61
CA GLY A 377 13.92 12.22 -8.71
C GLY A 377 13.33 12.66 -10.05
N SER A 378 14.20 13.04 -10.99
CA SER A 378 13.77 13.32 -12.35
C SER A 378 13.45 12.03 -13.12
N TRP A 379 12.70 12.12 -14.20
CA TRP A 379 12.49 10.97 -15.09
C TRP A 379 13.80 10.47 -15.69
N LEU A 380 14.74 11.37 -16.01
CA LEU A 380 16.05 10.99 -16.53
C LEU A 380 16.90 10.18 -15.54
N ASP A 381 16.79 10.41 -14.23
CA ASP A 381 17.50 9.63 -13.21
C ASP A 381 17.15 8.14 -13.26
N GLY A 382 16.00 7.77 -13.85
CA GLY A 382 15.57 6.39 -14.03
C GLY A 382 16.09 5.73 -15.31
N VAL A 383 16.64 6.51 -16.25
CA VAL A 383 17.04 6.06 -17.60
C VAL A 383 18.54 6.20 -17.84
N LEU A 384 19.17 7.24 -17.28
CA LEU A 384 20.57 7.57 -17.52
C LEU A 384 21.34 7.72 -16.19
N PRO A 385 22.64 7.35 -16.17
CA PRO A 385 23.53 7.67 -15.06
C PRO A 385 23.66 9.18 -14.87
N ARG A 386 23.87 9.63 -13.62
CA ARG A 386 23.99 11.06 -13.27
C ARG A 386 25.05 11.80 -14.09
N ASP A 387 26.20 11.18 -14.35
CA ASP A 387 27.27 11.80 -15.14
C ASP A 387 26.85 12.02 -16.60
N ALA A 388 26.05 11.11 -17.17
CA ALA A 388 25.52 11.27 -18.51
C ALA A 388 24.47 12.39 -18.57
N ILE A 389 23.65 12.54 -17.52
CA ILE A 389 22.69 13.64 -17.39
C ILE A 389 23.44 14.98 -17.33
N ILE A 390 24.47 15.09 -16.49
CA ILE A 390 25.31 16.30 -16.38
C ILE A 390 25.98 16.64 -17.71
N ALA A 391 26.53 15.64 -18.41
CA ALA A 391 27.15 15.83 -19.71
C ALA A 391 26.15 16.32 -20.77
N LEU A 392 24.95 15.73 -20.82
CA LEU A 392 23.88 16.14 -21.73
C LEU A 392 23.42 17.58 -21.47
N PHE A 393 23.29 17.96 -20.21
CA PHE A 393 22.94 19.34 -19.85
C PHE A 393 24.03 20.34 -20.22
N SER A 394 25.29 20.01 -19.94
CA SER A 394 26.43 20.88 -20.25
C SER A 394 26.57 21.08 -21.77
N PHE A 395 26.46 19.99 -22.53
CA PHE A 395 26.46 20.03 -23.99
C PHE A 395 25.25 20.79 -24.54
N GLY A 396 24.06 20.52 -24.00
CA GLY A 396 22.82 21.18 -24.39
C GLY A 396 22.88 22.69 -24.16
N ALA A 397 23.35 23.13 -22.99
CA ALA A 397 23.47 24.55 -22.65
C ALA A 397 24.44 25.29 -23.60
N ALA A 398 25.62 24.71 -23.85
CA ALA A 398 26.59 25.28 -24.81
C ALA A 398 26.02 25.33 -26.23
N THR A 399 25.31 24.29 -26.65
CA THR A 399 24.68 24.19 -27.97
C THR A 399 23.56 25.21 -28.13
N VAL A 400 22.66 25.33 -27.14
CA VAL A 400 21.56 26.30 -27.16
C VAL A 400 22.10 27.74 -27.20
N ALA A 401 23.10 28.07 -26.38
CA ALA A 401 23.70 29.41 -26.39
C ALA A 401 24.28 29.78 -27.76
N ASN A 402 25.05 28.88 -28.38
CA ASN A 402 25.63 29.09 -29.70
C ASN A 402 24.57 29.18 -30.81
N LEU A 403 23.54 28.32 -30.78
CA LEU A 403 22.49 28.30 -31.79
C LEU A 403 21.55 29.50 -31.68
N LEU A 404 21.25 29.97 -30.46
CA LEU A 404 20.47 31.19 -30.25
C LEU A 404 21.25 32.42 -30.75
N ALA A 405 22.54 32.53 -30.41
CA ALA A 405 23.39 33.61 -30.92
C ALA A 405 23.43 33.62 -32.46
N TRP A 406 23.57 32.44 -33.08
CA TRP A 406 23.51 32.30 -34.53
C TRP A 406 22.14 32.74 -35.07
N LEU A 407 21.02 32.29 -34.49
CA LEU A 407 19.68 32.69 -34.93
C LEU A 407 19.48 34.21 -34.86
N PHE A 408 19.90 34.88 -33.78
CA PHE A 408 19.78 36.34 -33.66
C PHE A 408 20.65 37.08 -34.68
N SER A 409 21.88 36.64 -34.91
CA SER A 409 22.77 37.24 -35.92
C SER A 409 22.24 37.09 -37.35
N ASN A 410 21.64 35.95 -37.67
CA ASN A 410 21.20 35.66 -39.05
C ASN A 410 19.80 36.18 -39.37
N THR A 411 18.98 36.47 -38.34
CA THR A 411 17.67 37.13 -38.50
C THR A 411 17.79 38.65 -38.54
N SER A 412 18.68 39.24 -37.73
CA SER A 412 18.94 40.70 -37.74
C SER A 412 19.58 41.19 -39.05
N ASN A 413 20.52 40.44 -39.63
CA ASN A 413 21.14 40.78 -40.91
C ASN A 413 20.19 40.67 -42.12
N SER A 414 19.03 40.03 -41.96
CA SER A 414 18.05 39.90 -43.04
C SER A 414 17.08 41.09 -43.11
N GLY A 415 17.10 41.99 -42.12
CA GLY A 415 16.26 43.21 -42.07
C GLY A 415 16.97 44.51 -42.46
N SER A 416 18.30 44.56 -42.48
CA SER A 416 19.05 45.81 -42.74
C SER A 416 19.35 46.08 -44.22
N ASN A 417 19.03 45.16 -45.14
CA ASN A 417 19.36 45.30 -46.57
C ASN A 417 18.25 45.97 -47.42
N ASN A 418 17.18 46.50 -46.81
CA ASN A 418 16.10 47.18 -47.55
C ASN A 418 16.00 48.69 -47.30
N SER A 419 16.99 49.31 -46.66
CA SER A 419 17.05 50.76 -46.48
C SER A 419 18.39 51.30 -46.96
N ASN A 420 18.61 51.24 -48.28
CA ASN A 420 19.52 52.13 -49.00
C ASN A 420 19.44 51.79 -50.49
N GLN A 421 18.57 52.48 -51.21
CA GLN A 421 18.84 52.92 -52.59
C GLN A 421 18.08 54.24 -52.83
N PRO A 422 18.75 55.28 -53.36
CA PRO A 422 18.18 56.60 -53.63
C PRO A 422 17.12 56.60 -54.74
#